data_AF-A0A1S3QX70-F1
#
_entry.id   AF-A0A1S3QX70-F1
#
_cell.length_a   1.000
_cell.length_b   1.000
_cell.length_c   1.000
_cell.angle_alpha   90.00
_cell.angle_beta   90.00
_cell.angle_gamma   90.00
#
_symmetry.space_group_name_H-M   'P 1'
#
loop_
_entity.id
_entity.type
_entity.pdbx_description
1 polymer ?
#
loop_
_entity_poly.entity_id
_entity_poly.type
_entity_poly.pdbx_seq_one_letter_code
_entity_poly.pdbx_strand_id
1 'polypeptide(L)'
;MNNHQGIKAEIDARNDSFTNCIELGKSLLARKHYALEEIKEKLLQLTDKRKDMIDKWEDRWEWLRLGNSIKSFSVCCTVLAKSSALGLTEHCPTVP
;
A
#
# COMPACT_ATOMS: atom_id res chain seq x y z
N MET A 1 11.61 -5.75 -2.36
CA MET A 1 11.01 -4.41 -2.20
C MET A 1 10.74 -3.70 -3.54
N ASN A 2 11.68 -3.69 -4.50
CA ASN A 2 11.54 -2.93 -5.76
C ASN A 2 10.25 -3.18 -6.56
N ASN A 3 9.83 -4.43 -6.73
CA ASN A 3 8.58 -4.74 -7.44
C ASN A 3 7.33 -4.14 -6.76
N HIS A 4 7.32 -4.07 -5.43
CA HIS A 4 6.18 -3.54 -4.68
C HIS A 4 6.06 -2.02 -4.79
N GLN A 5 7.22 -1.33 -4.78
CA GLN A 5 7.29 0.11 -5.03
C GLN A 5 6.95 0.46 -6.49
N GLY A 6 7.33 -0.40 -7.45
CA GLY A 6 6.89 -0.26 -8.84
C GLY A 6 5.38 -0.34 -9.00
N ILE A 7 4.72 -1.30 -8.33
CA ILE A 7 3.26 -1.41 -8.32
C ILE A 7 2.62 -0.18 -7.66
N LYS A 8 3.23 0.37 -6.60
CA LYS A 8 2.75 1.61 -5.95
C LYS A 8 2.77 2.79 -6.91
N ALA A 9 3.89 2.97 -7.64
CA ALA A 9 4.02 4.02 -8.63
C ALA A 9 2.97 3.90 -9.76
N GLU A 10 2.67 2.67 -10.20
CA GLU A 10 1.61 2.44 -11.20
C GLU A 10 0.22 2.77 -10.65
N ILE A 11 -0.08 2.39 -9.41
CA ILE A 11 -1.35 2.73 -8.73
C ILE A 11 -1.50 4.24 -8.63
N ASP A 12 -0.44 4.94 -8.20
CA ASP A 12 -0.46 6.40 -8.02
C ASP A 12 -0.61 7.13 -9.36
N ALA A 13 0.08 6.69 -10.41
CA ALA A 13 -0.06 7.26 -11.75
C ALA A 13 -1.48 7.10 -12.32
N ARG A 14 -2.19 6.03 -11.95
CA ARG A 14 -3.59 5.81 -12.37
C ARG A 14 -4.58 6.58 -11.50
N ASN A 15 -4.21 6.99 -10.29
CA ASN A 15 -5.08 7.66 -9.34
C ASN A 15 -5.62 9.01 -9.86
N ASP A 16 -4.81 9.74 -10.62
CA ASP A 16 -5.23 11.00 -11.25
C ASP A 16 -6.33 10.77 -12.28
N SER A 17 -6.22 9.68 -13.06
CA SER A 17 -7.25 9.30 -14.04
C SER A 17 -8.57 8.92 -13.36
N PHE A 18 -8.51 8.21 -12.23
CA PHE A 18 -9.70 7.90 -11.42
C PHE A 18 -10.35 9.17 -10.88
N THR A 19 -9.55 10.10 -10.34
CA THR A 19 -10.02 11.36 -9.78
C THR A 19 -10.77 12.18 -10.83
N ASN A 20 -10.15 12.38 -12.00
CA ASN A 20 -10.77 13.11 -13.11
C ASN A 20 -12.10 12.47 -13.57
N CYS A 21 -12.15 11.14 -13.66
CA CYS A 21 -13.36 10.42 -14.05
C CYS A 21 -14.49 10.58 -13.01
N ILE A 22 -14.14 10.51 -11.71
CA ILE A 22 -15.09 10.71 -10.61
C ILE A 22 -15.64 12.13 -10.61
N GLU A 23 -14.80 13.14 -10.81
CA GLU A 23 -15.21 14.55 -10.86
C GLU A 23 -16.14 14.84 -12.06
N LEU A 24 -15.82 14.26 -13.22
CA LEU A 24 -16.69 14.33 -14.39
C LEU A 24 -18.06 13.70 -14.11
N GLY A 25 -18.08 12.49 -13.55
CA GLY A 25 -19.33 11.82 -13.22
C GLY A 25 -20.18 12.60 -12.20
N LYS A 26 -19.55 13.15 -11.14
CA LYS A 26 -20.23 14.04 -10.18
C LYS A 26 -20.82 15.27 -10.86
N SER A 27 -20.11 15.87 -11.80
CA SER A 27 -20.58 17.02 -12.57
C SER A 27 -21.79 16.68 -13.45
N LEU A 28 -21.82 15.49 -14.05
CA LEU A 28 -22.96 15.01 -14.84
C LEU A 28 -24.19 14.73 -13.96
N LEU A 29 -23.97 14.19 -12.75
CA LEU A 29 -25.05 13.99 -11.77
C LEU A 29 -25.65 15.32 -11.30
N ALA A 30 -24.82 16.33 -11.05
CA ALA A 30 -25.27 17.67 -10.65
C ALA A 30 -26.15 18.33 -11.73
N ARG A 31 -25.87 18.06 -13.01
CA ARG A 31 -26.65 18.57 -14.16
C ARG A 31 -27.92 17.76 -14.46
N LYS A 32 -28.25 16.74 -13.65
CA LYS A 32 -29.38 15.82 -13.88
C LYS A 32 -29.37 15.22 -15.29
N HIS A 33 -28.20 14.74 -15.71
CA HIS A 33 -28.03 14.08 -17.02
C HIS A 33 -29.02 12.92 -17.18
N TYR A 34 -29.56 12.69 -18.39
CA TYR A 34 -30.59 11.68 -18.64
C TYR A 34 -30.19 10.27 -18.20
N ALA A 35 -28.89 9.95 -18.24
CA ALA A 35 -28.30 8.67 -17.82
C ALA A 35 -27.85 8.64 -16.34
N LEU A 36 -28.46 9.45 -15.47
CA LEU A 36 -28.05 9.61 -14.07
C LEU A 36 -27.91 8.29 -13.28
N GLU A 37 -28.81 7.32 -13.47
CA GLU A 37 -28.74 6.03 -12.78
C GLU A 37 -27.54 5.20 -13.24
N GLU A 38 -27.29 5.13 -14.55
CA GLU A 38 -26.12 4.45 -15.12
C GLU A 38 -24.82 5.11 -14.66
N ILE A 39 -24.78 6.45 -14.63
CA ILE A 39 -23.60 7.20 -14.16
C ILE A 39 -23.31 6.91 -12.68
N LYS A 40 -24.33 6.85 -11.82
CA LYS A 40 -24.14 6.48 -10.41
C LYS A 40 -23.60 5.07 -10.26
N GLU A 41 -24.17 4.12 -10.99
CA GLU A 41 -23.75 2.72 -10.94
C GLU A 41 -22.28 2.59 -11.35
N LYS A 42 -21.89 3.22 -12.47
CA LYS A 42 -20.50 3.19 -12.95
C LYS A 42 -19.54 3.90 -11.99
N LEU A 43 -19.94 5.00 -11.37
CA LEU A 43 -19.14 5.67 -10.35
C LEU A 43 -18.92 4.81 -9.10
N LEU A 44 -19.96 4.09 -8.66
CA LEU A 44 -19.86 3.15 -7.54
C LEU A 44 -18.89 2.01 -7.88
N GLN A 45 -19.06 1.36 -9.03
CA GLN A 45 -18.17 0.29 -9.50
C GLN A 45 -16.71 0.77 -9.60
N LEU A 46 -16.50 1.97 -10.12
CA LEU A 46 -15.16 2.56 -10.26
C LEU A 46 -14.51 2.81 -8.88
N THR A 47 -15.28 3.35 -7.94
CA THR A 47 -14.79 3.67 -6.59
C THR A 47 -14.45 2.40 -5.82
N ASP A 48 -15.30 1.37 -5.92
CA ASP A 48 -15.09 0.07 -5.27
C ASP A 48 -13.86 -0.65 -5.83
N LYS A 49 -13.70 -0.67 -7.15
CA LYS A 49 -12.54 -1.28 -7.79
C LYS A 49 -11.23 -0.56 -7.46
N ARG A 50 -11.27 0.77 -7.31
CA ARG A 50 -10.12 1.55 -6.81
C ARG A 50 -9.77 1.17 -5.38
N LYS A 51 -10.77 1.02 -4.51
CA LYS A 51 -10.58 0.61 -3.12
C LYS A 51 -9.96 -0.78 -3.03
N ASP A 52 -10.53 -1.77 -3.72
CA ASP A 52 -10.02 -3.16 -3.74
C ASP A 52 -8.55 -3.23 -4.21
N MET A 53 -8.17 -2.42 -5.20
CA MET A 53 -6.78 -2.35 -5.68
C MET A 53 -5.82 -1.80 -4.61
N ILE A 54 -6.23 -0.77 -3.86
CA ILE A 54 -5.43 -0.17 -2.79
C ILE A 54 -5.32 -1.15 -1.62
N ASP A 55 -6.45 -1.71 -1.17
CA ASP A 55 -6.52 -2.65 -0.06
C ASP A 55 -5.59 -3.87 -0.32
N LYS A 56 -5.64 -4.46 -1.52
CA LYS A 56 -4.74 -5.56 -1.92
C LYS A 56 -3.26 -5.19 -1.93
N TRP A 57 -2.95 -3.94 -2.28
CA TRP A 57 -1.57 -3.46 -2.22
C TRP A 57 -1.11 -3.29 -0.77
N GLU A 58 -1.96 -2.72 0.10
CA GLU A 58 -1.68 -2.54 1.52
C GLU A 58 -1.51 -3.87 2.25
N ASP A 59 -2.39 -4.85 2.02
CA ASP A 59 -2.29 -6.20 2.59
C ASP A 59 -0.93 -6.85 2.27
N ARG A 60 -0.51 -6.72 1.00
CA ARG A 60 0.79 -7.25 0.56
C ARG A 60 1.96 -6.48 1.18
N TRP A 61 1.81 -5.18 1.39
CA TRP A 61 2.81 -4.35 2.05
C TRP A 61 3.01 -4.77 3.51
N GLU A 62 1.91 -4.93 4.25
CA GLU A 62 1.93 -5.37 5.65
C GLU A 62 2.55 -6.75 5.78
N TRP A 63 2.18 -7.71 4.93
CA TRP A 63 2.78 -9.04 4.93
C TRP A 63 4.31 -8.99 4.71
N LEU A 64 4.77 -8.20 3.75
CA LEU A 64 6.20 -8.02 3.49
C LEU A 64 6.92 -7.35 4.67
N ARG A 65 6.26 -6.39 5.34
CA ARG A 65 6.80 -5.70 6.51
C ARG A 65 6.96 -6.64 7.71
N LEU A 66 5.96 -7.47 7.98
CA LEU A 66 6.01 -8.51 9.02
C LEU A 66 7.14 -9.52 8.74
N GLY A 67 7.23 -10.01 7.50
CA GLY A 67 8.28 -10.95 7.10
C GLY A 67 9.70 -10.37 7.24
N ASN A 68 9.89 -9.09 6.90
CA ASN A 68 11.17 -8.42 7.09
C ASN A 68 11.49 -8.19 8.57
N SER A 69 10.49 -7.85 9.40
CA SER A 69 10.66 -7.70 10.85
C SER A 69 11.14 -9.00 11.50
N ILE A 70 10.54 -10.14 11.14
CA ILE A 70 10.91 -11.46 11.66
C ILE A 70 12.34 -11.84 11.24
N LYS A 71 12.72 -11.60 9.98
CA LYS A 71 14.08 -11.87 9.49
C LYS A 71 15.11 -10.99 10.19
N SER A 72 14.81 -9.70 10.37
CA SER A 72 15.67 -8.76 11.08
C SER A 72 15.84 -9.15 12.54
N PHE A 73 14.78 -9.58 13.20
CA PHE A 73 14.83 -10.09 14.57
C PHE A 73 15.70 -11.35 14.68
N SER A 74 15.52 -12.33 13.78
CA SER A 74 16.33 -13.56 13.75
C SER A 74 17.83 -13.29 13.54
N VAL A 75 18.16 -12.38 12.61
CA VAL A 75 19.55 -11.94 12.40
C VAL A 75 20.09 -11.24 13.64
N CYS A 76 19.31 -10.35 14.25
CA CYS A 76 19.69 -9.64 15.47
C CYS A 76 19.96 -10.61 16.64
N CYS A 77 19.06 -11.57 16.89
CA CYS A 77 19.26 -12.60 17.92
C CYS A 77 20.52 -13.45 17.65
N THR A 78 20.81 -13.77 16.39
CA THR A 78 22.00 -14.55 16.02
C THR A 78 23.30 -13.77 16.25
N VAL A 79 23.30 -12.47 15.93
CA VAL A 79 24.45 -11.58 16.17
C VAL A 79 24.67 -11.38 17.67
N LEU A 80 23.59 -11.18 18.45
CA LEU A 80 23.65 -11.06 19.91
C LEU A 80 24.13 -12.34 20.58
N ALA A 81 23.68 -13.51 20.12
CA ALA A 81 24.11 -14.81 20.66
C ALA A 81 25.60 -15.08 20.38
N LYS A 82 26.08 -14.76 19.17
CA LYS A 82 27.51 -14.86 18.83
C LYS A 82 28.38 -13.87 19.62
N SER A 83 27.90 -12.64 19.81
CA SER A 83 28.62 -11.61 20.57
C SER A 83 28.71 -11.97 22.06
N SER A 84 27.63 -12.52 22.63
CA SER A 84 27.61 -13.04 24.01
C SER A 84 28.56 -14.23 24.19
N ALA A 85 28.63 -15.15 23.21
CA ALA A 85 29.55 -16.29 23.24
C ALA A 85 31.03 -15.89 23.06
N LEU A 86 31.30 -14.76 22.39
CA LEU A 86 32.65 -14.21 22.18
C LEU A 86 33.09 -13.21 23.28
N GLY A 87 32.23 -12.92 24.25
CA GLY A 87 32.53 -11.95 25.32
C GLY A 87 32.72 -10.51 24.84
N LEU A 88 32.26 -10.18 23.62
CA LEU A 88 32.34 -8.85 23.05
C LEU A 88 31.10 -8.06 23.48
N THR A 89 31.26 -7.09 24.38
CA THR A 89 30.18 -6.18 24.79
C THR A 89 29.97 -5.12 23.69
N GLU A 90 29.24 -5.47 22.63
CA GLU A 90 28.82 -4.46 21.66
C GLU A 90 27.48 -3.85 22.07
N HIS A 91 27.51 -2.54 22.30
CA HIS A 91 26.33 -1.73 22.59
C HIS A 91 25.44 -1.72 21.35
N CYS A 92 24.24 -2.29 21.46
CA CYS A 92 23.28 -2.34 20.38
C CYS A 92 22.91 -0.89 19.98
N PRO A 93 23.14 -0.44 18.73
CA PRO A 93 22.65 0.86 18.32
C PRO A 93 21.12 0.75 18.24
N THR A 94 20.44 1.29 19.24
CA THR A 94 19.01 1.55 19.17
C THR A 94 18.76 2.42 17.95
N VAL A 95 18.02 1.86 17.00
CA VAL A 95 17.49 2.57 15.84
C VAL A 95 16.66 3.75 16.35
N PRO A 96 16.82 4.98 15.81
CA PRO A 96 15.94 6.09 16.13
C PRO A 96 14.49 5.85 15.67
#